data_AF-W7M351-F1
#
_entry.id   AF-W7M351-F1
#
_cell.length_a   1.000
_cell.length_b   1.000
_cell.length_c   1.000
_cell.angle_alpha   90.00
_cell.angle_beta   90.00
_cell.angle_gamma   90.00
#
_symmetry.space_group_name_H-M   'P 1'
#
loop_
_entity.id
_entity.type
_entity.pdbx_description
1 polymer ?
#
loop_
_entity_poly.entity_id
_entity_poly.type
_entity_poly.pdbx_seq_one_letter_code
_entity_poly.pdbx_strand_id
1 'polypeptide(L)'
;MSEQRTPDVSKIDHGDSQARDRYMMAFDGAINHFNYDRYQLAIKLAIENVCADFERDGLSTVSVAYFDYKLHVALWDIYFGDLGNDKPACPWTARPVQNDPNDEPADDYIDWRRRRGMADSAQSQMDVSANNPVSQEGDSQYPASLFESLQRVRRQAVNSANVAAEMGNIAIETHKSMEKVLDEKRVLQEKVASLEEELARVQSERNSLRCRLRDATFTAPRRQPPSSRQ
;
A
#
# COMPACT_ATOMS: atom_id res chain seq x y z
N MET A 1 -16.92 3.89 23.77
CA MET A 1 -15.68 3.85 22.98
C MET A 1 -15.45 2.38 22.64
N SER A 2 -15.51 2.02 21.36
CA SER A 2 -15.28 0.63 20.94
C SER A 2 -13.79 0.36 21.05
N GLU A 3 -13.39 -0.58 21.91
CA GLU A 3 -12.00 -1.07 21.95
C GLU A 3 -11.63 -1.58 20.55
N GLN A 4 -10.72 -0.88 19.87
CA GLN A 4 -10.11 -1.38 18.65
C GLN A 4 -9.25 -2.58 19.04
N ARG A 5 -9.85 -3.78 19.01
CA ARG A 5 -9.14 -5.04 19.24
C ARG A 5 -8.24 -5.28 18.03
N THR A 6 -6.93 -5.36 18.30
CA THR A 6 -5.98 -5.93 17.34
C THR A 6 -6.46 -7.29 16.87
N PRO A 7 -6.37 -7.61 15.57
CA PRO A 7 -6.81 -8.90 15.05
C PRO A 7 -6.04 -10.04 15.71
N ASP A 8 -6.74 -11.15 15.93
CA ASP A 8 -6.21 -12.35 16.57
C ASP A 8 -5.46 -13.23 15.55
N VAL A 9 -4.15 -13.36 15.74
CA VAL A 9 -3.26 -14.08 14.81
C VAL A 9 -3.61 -15.57 14.71
N SER A 10 -4.12 -16.17 15.78
CA SER A 10 -4.41 -17.61 15.85
C SER A 10 -5.56 -18.06 14.93
N LYS A 11 -6.29 -17.11 14.37
CA LYS A 11 -7.48 -17.35 13.53
C LYS A 11 -7.19 -17.23 12.03
N ILE A 12 -5.93 -17.05 11.67
CA ILE A 12 -5.51 -16.84 10.28
C ILE A 12 -4.96 -18.16 9.76
N ASP A 13 -5.29 -18.47 8.51
CA ASP A 13 -4.54 -19.47 7.78
C ASP A 13 -3.17 -18.91 7.42
N HIS A 14 -2.14 -19.34 8.14
CA HIS A 14 -0.77 -18.89 7.94
C HIS A 14 -0.18 -19.33 6.58
N GLY A 15 -0.79 -20.30 5.90
CA GLY A 15 -0.41 -20.73 4.55
C GLY A 15 -0.99 -19.83 3.45
N ASP A 16 -2.16 -19.24 3.69
CA ASP A 16 -2.87 -18.39 2.72
C ASP A 16 -2.30 -16.97 2.65
N SER A 17 -1.76 -16.61 1.48
CA SER A 17 -1.27 -15.27 1.15
C SER A 17 -2.32 -14.18 1.41
N GLN A 18 -3.56 -14.38 0.95
CA GLN A 18 -4.60 -13.37 1.13
C GLN A 18 -5.04 -13.21 2.59
N ALA A 19 -4.92 -14.27 3.39
CA ALA A 19 -5.19 -14.19 4.81
C ALA A 19 -4.11 -13.38 5.55
N ARG A 20 -2.83 -13.56 5.17
CA ARG A 20 -1.71 -12.76 5.70
C ARG A 20 -1.83 -11.28 5.37
N ASP A 21 -2.16 -10.94 4.11
CA ASP A 21 -2.40 -9.56 3.67
C ASP A 21 -3.55 -8.90 4.46
N ARG A 22 -4.71 -9.58 4.54
CA ARG A 22 -5.87 -9.06 5.27
C ARG A 22 -5.55 -8.82 6.74
N TYR A 23 -4.78 -9.71 7.36
CA TYR A 23 -4.34 -9.51 8.73
C TYR A 23 -3.42 -8.29 8.86
N MET A 24 -2.43 -8.15 7.97
CA MET A 24 -1.48 -7.05 8.05
C MET A 24 -2.19 -5.69 7.94
N MET A 25 -3.14 -5.55 7.01
CA MET A 25 -3.95 -4.35 6.84
C MET A 25 -4.83 -4.09 8.07
N ALA A 26 -5.50 -5.11 8.60
CA ALA A 26 -6.34 -5.00 9.79
C ALA A 26 -5.53 -4.69 11.05
N PHE A 27 -4.32 -5.23 11.16
CA PHE A 27 -3.42 -5.03 12.27
C PHE A 27 -2.92 -3.58 12.28
N ASP A 28 -2.41 -3.09 11.15
CA ASP A 28 -1.98 -1.70 11.04
C ASP A 28 -3.13 -0.71 11.27
N GLY A 29 -4.33 -1.01 10.75
CA GLY A 29 -5.52 -0.20 11.02
C GLY A 29 -6.00 -0.23 12.49
N ALA A 30 -5.54 -1.18 13.29
CA ALA A 30 -5.83 -1.26 14.72
C ALA A 30 -4.79 -0.52 15.58
N ILE A 31 -3.51 -0.52 15.18
CA ILE A 31 -2.43 0.16 15.91
C ILE A 31 -2.16 1.59 15.42
N ASN A 32 -2.50 1.88 14.16
CA ASN A 32 -2.26 3.13 13.45
C ASN A 32 -3.41 3.37 12.42
N HIS A 33 -3.20 4.32 11.51
CA HIS A 33 -4.02 4.47 10.31
C HIS A 33 -3.34 3.79 9.13
N PHE A 34 -4.00 2.78 8.56
CA PHE A 34 -3.46 2.04 7.42
C PHE A 34 -3.10 2.95 6.25
N ASN A 35 -1.85 2.89 5.80
CA ASN A 35 -1.33 3.71 4.71
C ASN A 35 -1.04 2.83 3.49
N TYR A 36 -1.93 2.88 2.51
CA TYR A 36 -1.83 2.06 1.29
C TYR A 36 -0.60 2.39 0.44
N ASP A 37 -0.20 3.66 0.34
CA ASP A 37 0.97 4.04 -0.46
C ASP A 37 2.27 3.52 0.16
N ARG A 38 2.37 3.60 1.49
CA ARG A 38 3.48 2.98 2.25
C ARG A 38 3.48 1.48 2.08
N TYR A 39 2.30 0.85 2.07
CA TYR A 39 2.16 -0.60 1.91
C TYR A 39 2.67 -1.04 0.53
N GLN A 40 2.26 -0.34 -0.52
CA GLN A 40 2.70 -0.58 -1.89
C GLN A 40 4.21 -0.37 -2.07
N LEU A 41 4.78 0.66 -1.44
CA LEU A 41 6.23 0.88 -1.45
C LEU A 41 6.97 -0.25 -0.73
N ALA A 42 6.49 -0.66 0.44
CA ALA A 42 7.08 -1.75 1.22
C ALA A 42 7.03 -3.09 0.47
N ILE A 43 5.93 -3.39 -0.26
CA ILE A 43 5.84 -4.57 -1.12
C ILE A 43 6.93 -4.56 -2.19
N LYS A 44 7.09 -3.44 -2.91
CA LYS A 44 8.12 -3.34 -3.97
C LYS A 44 9.53 -3.58 -3.42
N LEU A 45 9.84 -3.00 -2.25
CA LEU A 45 11.12 -3.21 -1.58
C LEU A 45 11.28 -4.65 -1.09
N ALA A 46 10.22 -5.26 -0.56
CA ALA A 46 10.23 -6.64 -0.11
C ALA A 46 10.47 -7.61 -1.27
N ILE A 47 9.84 -7.40 -2.43
CA ILE A 47 10.07 -8.21 -3.64
C ILE A 47 11.55 -8.11 -4.05
N GLU A 48 12.11 -6.90 -4.18
CA GLU A 48 13.51 -6.74 -4.57
C GLU A 48 14.48 -7.42 -3.58
N ASN A 49 14.23 -7.27 -2.27
CA ASN A 49 15.07 -7.89 -1.23
C ASN A 49 14.98 -9.41 -1.24
N VAL A 50 13.78 -9.96 -1.32
CA VAL A 50 13.56 -11.42 -1.31
C VAL A 50 14.15 -12.06 -2.57
N CYS A 51 13.95 -11.45 -3.74
CA CYS A 51 14.56 -11.94 -4.98
C CYS A 51 16.09 -11.88 -4.92
N ALA A 52 16.66 -10.79 -4.38
CA ALA A 52 18.11 -10.67 -4.20
C ALA A 52 18.66 -11.70 -3.21
N ASP A 53 17.93 -11.99 -2.13
CA ASP A 53 18.29 -13.02 -1.16
C ASP A 53 18.28 -14.41 -1.80
N PHE A 54 17.26 -14.75 -2.60
CA PHE A 54 17.21 -16.02 -3.33
C PHE A 54 18.36 -16.19 -4.31
N GLU A 55 18.73 -15.11 -5.02
CA GLU A 55 19.88 -15.16 -5.91
C GLU A 55 21.20 -15.31 -5.14
N ARG A 56 21.36 -14.61 -4.02
CA ARG A 56 22.52 -14.77 -3.13
C ARG A 56 22.62 -16.21 -2.58
N ASP A 57 21.48 -16.83 -2.32
CA ASP A 57 21.37 -18.22 -1.87
C ASP A 57 21.52 -19.23 -3.04
N GLY A 58 21.72 -18.76 -4.27
CA GLY A 58 21.99 -19.58 -5.46
C GLY A 58 20.76 -20.32 -5.99
N LEU A 59 19.55 -19.85 -5.69
CA LEU A 59 18.31 -20.51 -6.08
C LEU A 59 17.91 -20.12 -7.50
N SER A 60 17.96 -21.05 -8.45
CA SER A 60 17.49 -20.80 -9.83
C SER A 60 15.97 -20.66 -9.92
N THR A 61 15.25 -21.35 -9.04
CA THR A 61 13.80 -21.43 -8.98
C THR A 61 13.37 -21.52 -7.51
N VAL A 62 12.22 -20.96 -7.19
CA VAL A 62 11.59 -21.05 -5.86
C VAL A 62 10.10 -21.31 -6.05
N SER A 63 9.50 -22.06 -5.14
CA SER A 63 8.07 -22.34 -5.20
C SER A 63 7.23 -21.11 -4.83
N VAL A 64 6.00 -21.01 -5.34
CA VAL A 64 5.07 -19.89 -5.03
C VAL A 64 4.84 -19.76 -3.53
N ALA A 65 4.55 -20.86 -2.83
CA ALA A 65 4.29 -20.82 -1.38
C ALA A 65 5.50 -20.31 -0.59
N TYR A 66 6.72 -20.71 -0.98
CA TYR A 66 7.94 -20.26 -0.32
C TYR A 66 8.27 -18.80 -0.63
N PHE A 67 8.09 -18.39 -1.89
CA PHE A 67 8.23 -17.00 -2.31
C PHE A 67 7.29 -16.09 -1.51
N ASP A 68 6.01 -16.42 -1.49
CA ASP A 68 4.99 -15.64 -0.79
C ASP A 68 5.26 -15.56 0.71
N TYR A 69 5.62 -16.67 1.35
CA TYR A 69 5.99 -16.65 2.77
C TYR A 69 7.15 -15.69 3.05
N LYS A 70 8.23 -15.79 2.26
CA LYS A 70 9.40 -14.91 2.42
C LYS A 70 9.07 -13.46 2.14
N LEU A 71 8.24 -13.20 1.13
CA LEU A 71 7.73 -11.87 0.82
C LEU A 71 6.97 -11.26 2.00
N HIS A 72 6.03 -12.00 2.60
CA HIS A 72 5.23 -11.50 3.72
C HIS A 72 6.06 -11.27 4.99
N VAL A 73 7.09 -12.09 5.24
CA VAL A 73 8.05 -11.87 6.35
C VAL A 73 8.85 -10.59 6.11
N ALA A 74 9.44 -10.43 4.93
CA ALA A 74 10.20 -9.23 4.59
C ALA A 74 9.33 -7.97 4.59
N LEU A 75 8.10 -8.08 4.07
CA LEU A 75 7.11 -7.00 4.06
C LEU A 75 6.78 -6.54 5.47
N TRP A 76 6.54 -7.47 6.41
CA TRP A 76 6.28 -7.14 7.80
C TRP A 76 7.43 -6.33 8.42
N ASP A 77 8.66 -6.78 8.18
CA ASP A 77 9.85 -6.13 8.73
C ASP A 77 10.11 -4.74 8.15
N ILE A 78 9.87 -4.57 6.85
CA ILE A 78 10.02 -3.27 6.17
C ILE A 78 8.89 -2.32 6.58
N TYR A 79 7.64 -2.80 6.53
CA TYR A 79 6.47 -1.96 6.75
C TYR A 79 6.34 -1.50 8.19
N PHE A 80 6.65 -2.35 9.17
CA PHE A 80 6.64 -1.97 10.59
C PHE A 80 8.02 -1.57 11.13
N GLY A 81 9.05 -1.47 10.27
CA GLY A 81 10.42 -1.15 10.66
C GLY A 81 10.56 0.17 11.40
N ASP A 82 9.77 1.18 11.03
CA ASP A 82 9.80 2.51 11.65
C ASP A 82 9.33 2.53 13.11
N LEU A 83 8.69 1.45 13.59
CA LEU A 83 8.31 1.30 14.99
C LEU A 83 9.50 0.94 15.90
N GLY A 84 10.66 0.59 15.33
CA GLY A 84 11.88 0.30 16.08
C GLY A 84 11.67 -0.78 17.14
N ASN A 85 11.87 -0.44 18.41
CA ASN A 85 11.72 -1.37 19.53
C ASN A 85 10.25 -1.75 19.82
N ASP A 86 9.31 -0.92 19.37
CA ASP A 86 7.87 -1.20 19.52
C ASP A 86 7.34 -2.06 18.36
N LYS A 87 8.21 -2.48 17.43
CA LYS A 87 7.83 -3.33 16.31
C LYS A 87 7.30 -4.67 16.82
N PRO A 88 6.07 -5.05 16.45
CA PRO A 88 5.53 -6.36 16.79
C PRO A 88 6.31 -7.48 16.09
N ALA A 89 6.45 -8.61 16.79
CA ALA A 89 7.06 -9.80 16.22
C ALA A 89 6.28 -10.26 14.98
N CYS A 90 7.01 -10.73 13.97
CA CYS A 90 6.42 -11.27 12.75
C CYS A 90 5.51 -12.47 13.10
N PRO A 91 4.21 -12.42 12.74
CA PRO A 91 3.24 -13.46 13.11
C PRO A 91 3.36 -14.74 12.29
N TRP A 92 4.14 -14.73 11.20
CA TRP A 92 4.25 -15.85 10.27
C TRP A 92 5.25 -16.88 10.80
N THR A 93 4.74 -17.92 11.46
CA THR A 93 5.58 -18.96 12.08
C THR A 93 5.62 -20.26 11.26
N ALA A 94 4.60 -20.50 10.42
CA ALA A 94 4.52 -21.69 9.57
C ALA A 94 5.34 -21.48 8.29
N ARG A 95 6.54 -22.07 8.24
CA ARG A 95 7.43 -22.01 7.08
C ARG A 95 7.08 -23.12 6.07
N PRO A 96 6.67 -22.80 4.84
CA PRO A 96 6.47 -23.79 3.79
C PRO A 96 7.81 -24.40 3.32
N VAL A 97 7.73 -25.56 2.67
CA VAL A 97 8.88 -26.25 2.10
C VAL A 97 9.42 -25.42 0.93
N GLN A 98 10.73 -25.18 0.92
CA GLN A 98 11.36 -24.25 -0.03
C GLN A 98 11.27 -24.66 -1.50
N ASN A 99 11.35 -25.97 -1.75
CA ASN A 99 11.29 -26.57 -3.08
C ASN A 99 10.29 -27.72 -3.05
N ASP A 100 9.03 -27.44 -2.70
CA ASP A 100 7.97 -28.44 -2.83
C ASP A 100 7.85 -28.83 -4.31
N PRO A 101 8.11 -30.09 -4.70
CA PRO A 101 8.04 -30.51 -6.10
C PRO A 101 6.62 -30.45 -6.67
N ASN A 102 5.60 -30.31 -5.82
CA ASN A 102 4.20 -30.18 -6.25
C ASN A 102 3.74 -28.73 -6.41
N ASP A 103 4.58 -27.77 -6.03
CA ASP A 103 4.26 -26.35 -6.06
C ASP A 103 4.87 -25.70 -7.31
N GLU A 104 4.12 -24.76 -7.89
CA GLU A 104 4.54 -24.09 -9.11
C GLU A 104 5.70 -23.12 -8.82
N PRO A 105 6.58 -22.86 -9.79
CA PRO A 105 7.63 -21.88 -9.60
C PRO A 105 7.03 -20.46 -9.57
N ALA A 106 7.58 -19.59 -8.72
CA ALA A 106 7.11 -18.22 -8.60
C ALA A 106 7.47 -17.38 -9.84
N ASP A 107 6.45 -17.02 -10.63
CA ASP A 107 6.58 -16.19 -11.82
C ASP A 107 7.25 -14.84 -11.53
N ASP A 108 6.94 -14.21 -10.38
CA ASP A 108 7.54 -12.93 -9.97
C ASP A 108 9.07 -13.01 -9.85
N TYR A 109 9.58 -14.13 -9.32
CA TYR A 109 11.01 -14.35 -9.23
C TYR A 109 11.64 -14.63 -10.60
N ILE A 110 10.98 -15.44 -11.43
CA ILE A 110 11.41 -15.72 -12.80
C ILE A 110 11.50 -14.41 -13.61
N ASP A 111 10.48 -13.56 -13.53
CA ASP A 111 10.41 -12.28 -14.21
C ASP A 111 11.46 -11.30 -13.69
N TRP A 112 11.72 -11.29 -12.38
CA TRP A 112 12.81 -10.53 -11.79
C TRP A 112 14.19 -10.96 -12.34
N ARG A 113 14.46 -12.28 -12.40
CA ARG A 113 15.70 -12.82 -12.99
C ARG A 113 15.84 -12.43 -14.46
N ARG A 114 14.74 -12.56 -15.24
CA ARG A 114 14.72 -12.21 -16.67
C ARG A 114 15.06 -10.75 -16.91
N ARG A 115 14.48 -9.83 -16.14
CA ARG A 115 14.76 -8.39 -16.24
C ARG A 115 16.22 -8.03 -15.94
N ARG A 116 16.94 -8.88 -15.20
CA ARG A 116 18.36 -8.71 -14.86
C ARG A 116 19.31 -9.51 -15.74
N GLY A 117 18.81 -10.16 -16.81
CA GLY A 117 19.64 -10.96 -17.72
C GLY A 117 20.16 -12.26 -17.09
N MET A 118 19.51 -12.73 -16.02
CA MET A 118 19.87 -13.96 -15.29
C MET A 118 19.03 -15.17 -15.72
N ALA A 119 18.15 -14.98 -16.70
CA ALA A 119 17.42 -16.07 -17.34
C ALA A 119 18.34 -16.67 -18.40
N ASP A 120 19.07 -17.73 -18.03
CA ASP A 120 19.49 -18.85 -18.89
C ASP A 120 20.64 -19.61 -18.21
N SER A 121 20.31 -20.76 -17.60
CA SER A 121 21.27 -21.84 -17.28
C SER A 121 20.60 -23.19 -16.98
N ALA A 122 19.28 -23.26 -16.75
CA ALA A 122 18.63 -24.48 -16.30
C ALA A 122 17.96 -25.35 -17.40
N GLN A 123 17.94 -24.93 -18.67
CA GLN A 123 17.23 -25.65 -19.74
C GLN A 123 18.08 -26.05 -20.97
N SER A 124 19.41 -26.01 -20.86
CA SER A 124 20.34 -26.47 -21.93
C SER A 124 21.29 -27.60 -21.53
N GLN A 125 20.90 -28.45 -20.57
CA GLN A 125 21.69 -29.64 -20.21
C GLN A 125 20.82 -30.89 -19.99
N MET A 126 20.14 -31.32 -21.05
CA MET A 126 19.85 -32.73 -21.39
C MET A 126 19.71 -32.68 -22.92
N ASP A 127 20.66 -33.07 -23.76
CA ASP A 127 21.29 -34.38 -23.90
C ASP A 127 22.53 -34.21 -24.80
N VAL A 128 23.74 -34.49 -24.29
CA VAL A 128 24.92 -34.69 -25.13
C VAL A 128 25.60 -35.97 -24.66
N SER A 129 25.16 -37.11 -25.21
CA SER A 129 26.04 -38.25 -25.55
C SER A 129 25.26 -39.43 -26.12
N ALA A 130 25.21 -39.51 -27.45
CA ALA A 130 25.34 -40.78 -28.15
C ALA A 130 25.81 -40.52 -29.59
N ASN A 131 27.05 -40.93 -29.86
CA ASN A 131 27.67 -40.95 -31.18
C ASN A 131 26.79 -41.70 -32.21
N ASN A 132 26.55 -41.07 -33.36
CA ASN A 132 26.72 -41.72 -34.66
C ASN A 132 26.79 -40.69 -35.79
N PRO A 133 27.69 -40.84 -36.78
CA PRO A 133 27.77 -39.95 -37.92
C PRO A 133 26.94 -40.50 -39.09
N VAL A 134 25.93 -39.75 -39.52
CA VAL A 134 25.36 -39.89 -40.87
C VAL A 134 25.08 -38.50 -41.42
N SER A 135 25.75 -38.21 -42.53
CA SER A 135 25.57 -37.04 -43.38
C SER A 135 24.11 -36.85 -43.79
N GLN A 136 23.61 -35.62 -43.75
CA GLN A 136 22.77 -35.09 -44.81
C GLN A 136 22.68 -33.57 -44.73
N GLU A 137 22.97 -32.94 -45.87
CA GLU A 137 22.65 -31.55 -46.19
C GLU A 137 21.17 -31.27 -45.93
N GLY A 138 20.87 -30.14 -45.30
CA GLY A 138 19.50 -29.70 -45.04
C GLY A 138 19.50 -28.23 -44.69
N ASP A 139 18.92 -27.43 -45.57
CA ASP A 139 18.88 -25.98 -45.57
C ASP A 139 18.59 -25.32 -44.22
N SER A 140 19.35 -24.24 -43.98
CA SER A 140 19.13 -23.24 -42.93
C SER A 140 17.78 -22.53 -43.13
N GLN A 141 16.70 -23.15 -42.66
CA GLN A 141 15.42 -22.48 -42.41
C GLN A 141 15.33 -22.11 -40.93
N TYR A 142 15.77 -20.90 -40.60
CA TYR A 142 15.25 -20.22 -39.40
C TYR A 142 13.71 -20.20 -39.52
N PRO A 143 12.96 -20.74 -38.55
CA PRO A 143 11.53 -20.85 -38.70
C PRO A 143 10.94 -19.44 -38.61
N ALA A 144 10.37 -18.95 -39.71
CA ALA A 144 9.71 -17.65 -39.80
C ALA A 144 8.67 -17.41 -38.68
N SER A 145 8.16 -18.49 -38.07
CA SER A 145 7.24 -18.46 -36.93
C SER A 145 7.84 -17.87 -35.65
N LEU A 146 9.16 -18.02 -35.42
CA LEU A 146 9.81 -17.54 -34.20
C LEU A 146 10.06 -16.02 -34.26
N PHE A 147 10.40 -15.53 -35.46
CA PHE A 147 10.53 -14.09 -35.73
C PHE A 147 9.19 -13.35 -35.61
N GLU A 148 8.10 -13.91 -36.16
CA GLU A 148 6.77 -13.34 -35.97
C GLU A 148 6.33 -13.32 -34.49
N SER A 149 6.63 -14.39 -33.75
CA SER A 149 6.31 -14.48 -32.32
C SER A 149 7.05 -13.41 -31.52
N LEU A 150 8.35 -13.21 -31.78
CA LEU A 150 9.14 -12.14 -31.16
C LEU A 150 8.60 -10.74 -31.50
N GLN A 151 8.16 -10.51 -32.73
CA GLN A 151 7.54 -9.23 -33.11
C GLN A 151 6.19 -8.97 -32.41
N ARG A 152 5.40 -10.02 -32.14
CA ARG A 152 4.15 -9.89 -31.37
C ARG A 152 4.45 -9.56 -29.91
N VAL A 153 5.38 -10.29 -29.29
CA VAL A 153 5.81 -10.03 -27.90
C VAL A 153 6.37 -8.61 -27.77
N ARG A 154 7.20 -8.16 -28.73
CA ARG A 154 7.72 -6.79 -28.74
C ARG A 154 6.61 -5.74 -28.84
N ARG A 155 5.62 -5.95 -29.73
CA ARG A 155 4.47 -5.03 -29.85
C ARG A 155 3.64 -5.00 -28.58
N GLN A 156 3.40 -6.15 -27.96
CA GLN A 156 2.69 -6.24 -26.70
C GLN A 156 3.45 -5.53 -25.58
N ALA A 157 4.77 -5.73 -25.48
CA ALA A 157 5.61 -5.05 -24.51
C ALA A 157 5.60 -3.52 -24.68
N VAL A 158 5.65 -3.02 -25.93
CA VAL A 158 5.55 -1.59 -26.23
C VAL A 158 4.18 -1.04 -25.84
N ASN A 159 3.09 -1.75 -26.15
CA ASN A 159 1.74 -1.35 -25.77
C ASN A 159 1.58 -1.33 -24.25
N SER A 160 2.08 -2.34 -23.54
CA SER A 160 2.06 -2.39 -22.07
C SER A 160 2.89 -1.26 -21.46
N ALA A 161 4.05 -0.93 -22.04
CA ALA A 161 4.87 0.19 -21.59
C ALA A 161 4.16 1.54 -21.78
N ASN A 162 3.45 1.72 -22.91
CA ASN A 162 2.66 2.93 -23.16
C ASN A 162 1.49 3.07 -22.17
N VAL A 163 0.76 1.97 -21.90
CA VAL A 163 -0.31 1.96 -20.89
C VAL A 163 0.23 2.26 -19.49
N ALA A 164 1.39 1.71 -19.14
CA ALA A 164 2.03 1.98 -17.86
C ALA A 164 2.47 3.46 -17.73
N ALA A 165 2.97 4.06 -18.81
CA ALA A 165 3.32 5.48 -18.85
C ALA A 165 2.08 6.38 -18.71
N GLU A 166 0.97 6.03 -19.37
CA GLU A 166 -0.30 6.75 -19.27
C GLU A 166 -0.88 6.67 -17.86
N MET A 167 -0.89 5.47 -17.25
CA MET A 167 -1.28 5.30 -15.85
C MET A 167 -0.38 6.10 -14.90
N GLY A 168 0.93 6.16 -15.17
CA GLY A 168 1.86 7.00 -14.41
C GLY A 168 1.51 8.48 -14.47
N ASN A 169 1.16 9.00 -15.65
CA ASN A 169 0.74 10.39 -15.81
C ASN A 169 -0.58 10.68 -15.06
N ILE A 170 -1.57 9.79 -15.16
CA ILE A 170 -2.84 9.91 -14.44
C ILE A 170 -2.60 9.92 -12.92
N ALA A 171 -1.71 9.06 -12.41
CA ALA A 171 -1.36 9.02 -10.99
C ALA A 171 -0.72 10.34 -10.53
N ILE A 172 0.19 10.92 -11.33
CA ILE A 172 0.81 12.22 -11.04
C ILE A 172 -0.23 13.34 -11.00
N GLU A 173 -1.14 13.39 -11.98
CA GLU A 173 -2.21 14.39 -12.01
C GLU A 173 -3.18 14.24 -10.82
N THR A 174 -3.54 13.01 -10.49
CA THR A 174 -4.41 12.71 -9.35
C THR A 174 -3.75 13.15 -8.04
N HIS A 175 -2.45 12.89 -7.86
CA HIS A 175 -1.71 13.33 -6.68
C HIS A 175 -1.67 14.86 -6.56
N LYS A 176 -1.41 15.57 -7.66
CA LYS A 176 -1.44 17.05 -7.68
C LYS A 176 -2.83 17.60 -7.32
N SER A 177 -3.89 16.97 -7.83
CA SER A 177 -5.27 17.35 -7.51
C SER A 177 -5.57 17.13 -6.02
N MET A 178 -5.12 16.01 -5.46
CA MET A 178 -5.30 15.69 -4.04
C MET A 178 -4.57 16.67 -3.13
N GLU A 179 -3.32 17.03 -3.47
CA GLU A 179 -2.54 18.04 -2.74
C GLU A 179 -3.27 19.39 -2.69
N LYS A 180 -3.82 19.82 -3.84
CA LYS A 180 -4.64 21.03 -3.90
C LYS A 180 -5.88 20.98 -3.00
N VAL A 181 -6.59 19.84 -3.00
CA VAL A 181 -7.77 19.64 -2.14
C VAL A 181 -7.39 19.66 -0.65
N LEU A 182 -6.23 19.11 -0.29
CA LEU A 182 -5.73 19.16 1.09
C LEU A 182 -5.40 20.59 1.53
N ASP A 183 -4.79 21.39 0.66
CA ASP A 183 -4.52 22.80 0.92
C ASP A 183 -5.82 23.61 1.07
N GLU A 184 -6.79 23.41 0.17
CA GLU A 184 -8.11 24.04 0.27
C GLU A 184 -8.82 23.66 1.58
N LYS A 185 -8.74 22.39 1.98
CA LYS A 185 -9.28 21.91 3.25
C LYS A 185 -8.62 22.60 4.44
N ARG A 186 -7.30 22.76 4.44
CA ARG A 186 -6.56 23.46 5.51
C ARG A 186 -7.03 24.91 5.65
N VAL A 187 -7.11 25.65 4.54
CA VAL A 187 -7.59 27.04 4.54
C VAL A 187 -9.03 27.13 5.05
N LEU A 188 -9.90 26.18 4.69
CA LEU A 188 -11.27 26.15 5.20
C LEU A 188 -11.32 25.85 6.70
N GLN A 189 -10.48 24.95 7.21
CA GLN A 189 -10.40 24.67 8.64
C GLN A 189 -9.95 25.89 9.45
N GLU A 190 -8.97 26.64 8.96
CA GLU A 190 -8.55 27.91 9.58
C GLU A 190 -9.68 28.94 9.61
N LYS A 191 -10.46 29.06 8.51
CA LYS A 191 -11.64 29.94 8.47
C LYS A 191 -12.73 29.52 9.45
N VAL A 192 -12.99 28.22 9.58
CA VAL A 192 -13.97 27.71 10.55
C VAL A 192 -13.55 28.07 11.97
N ALA A 193 -12.29 27.82 12.33
CA ALA A 193 -11.77 28.17 13.65
C ALA A 193 -11.89 29.68 13.95
N SER A 194 -11.58 30.53 12.97
CA SER A 194 -11.74 31.99 13.10
C SER A 194 -13.20 32.40 13.31
N LEU A 195 -14.14 31.80 12.59
CA LEU A 195 -15.57 32.08 12.74
C LEU A 195 -16.12 31.59 14.08
N GLU A 196 -15.62 30.46 14.60
CA GLU A 196 -15.98 29.95 15.92
C GLU A 196 -15.53 30.91 17.03
N GLU A 197 -14.33 31.49 16.93
CA GLU A 197 -13.83 32.50 17.86
C GLU A 197 -14.67 33.79 17.82
N GLU A 198 -14.98 34.30 16.62
CA GLU A 198 -15.84 35.47 16.48
C GLU A 198 -17.24 35.23 17.04
N LEU A 199 -17.82 34.05 16.79
CA LEU A 199 -19.11 33.67 17.34
C LEU A 199 -19.08 33.64 18.88
N ALA A 200 -18.04 33.06 19.48
CA ALA A 200 -17.86 33.04 20.93
C ALA A 200 -17.76 34.46 21.51
N ARG A 201 -17.02 35.35 20.82
CA ARG A 201 -16.91 36.76 21.20
C ARG A 201 -18.27 37.48 21.16
N VAL A 202 -19.01 37.35 20.07
CA VAL A 202 -20.34 37.97 19.91
C VAL A 202 -21.33 37.43 20.95
N GLN A 203 -21.28 36.13 21.25
CA GLN A 203 -22.11 35.53 22.30
C GLN A 203 -21.79 36.12 23.69
N SER A 204 -20.51 36.32 23.99
CA SER A 204 -20.07 36.96 25.23
C SER A 204 -20.57 38.41 25.34
N GLU A 205 -20.39 39.21 24.27
CA GLU A 205 -20.86 40.59 24.20
C GLU A 205 -22.40 40.68 24.38
N ARG A 206 -23.15 39.80 23.70
CA ARG A 206 -24.61 39.69 23.85
C ARG A 206 -25.00 39.39 25.30
N ASN A 207 -24.32 38.45 25.95
CA ASN A 207 -24.62 38.08 27.33
C ASN A 207 -24.32 39.24 28.30
N SER A 208 -23.23 39.98 28.07
CA SER A 208 -22.89 41.19 28.83
C SER A 208 -23.96 42.29 28.69
N LEU A 209 -24.38 42.59 27.46
CA LEU A 209 -25.47 43.54 27.19
C LEU A 209 -26.78 43.11 27.85
N ARG A 210 -27.10 41.81 27.82
CA ARG A 210 -28.28 41.26 28.49
C ARG A 210 -28.25 41.46 30.01
N CYS A 211 -27.08 41.35 30.65
CA CYS A 211 -26.91 41.65 32.07
C CYS A 211 -27.12 43.14 32.35
N ARG A 212 -26.47 44.02 31.56
CA ARG A 212 -26.62 45.48 31.71
C ARG A 212 -28.07 45.95 31.53
N LEU A 213 -28.80 45.37 30.57
CA LEU A 213 -30.21 45.69 30.34
C LEU A 213 -31.07 45.28 31.55
N ARG A 214 -30.82 44.09 32.11
CA ARG A 214 -31.50 43.60 33.31
C ARG A 214 -31.29 44.56 34.49
N ASP A 215 -30.06 45.00 34.71
CA ASP A 215 -29.73 45.92 35.80
C ASP A 215 -30.45 47.26 35.61
N ALA A 216 -30.40 47.83 34.39
CA ALA A 216 -31.07 49.09 34.06
C ALA A 216 -32.60 49.03 34.30
N THR A 217 -33.25 47.92 33.93
CA THR A 217 -34.69 47.71 34.18
C THR A 217 -35.04 47.59 35.68
N PHE A 218 -34.10 47.16 36.52
CA PHE A 218 -34.33 47.01 37.96
C PHE A 218 -34.09 48.32 38.74
N THR A 219 -33.19 49.18 38.24
CA THR A 219 -32.91 50.51 38.81
C THR A 219 -33.86 51.62 38.35
N ALA A 220 -34.81 51.35 37.46
CA ALA A 220 -35.77 52.35 37.02
C ALA A 220 -36.69 52.76 38.21
N PRO A 221 -36.72 54.03 38.63
CA PRO A 221 -37.52 54.45 39.78
C PRO A 221 -39.00 54.25 39.47
N ARG A 222 -39.68 53.44 40.30
CA ARG A 222 -41.14 53.35 40.31
C ARG A 222 -41.70 54.76 40.47
N ARG A 223 -42.26 55.34 39.40
CA ARG A 223 -43.10 56.54 39.52
C ARG A 223 -44.23 56.17 40.48
N GLN A 224 -44.21 56.74 41.68
CA GLN A 224 -45.36 56.67 42.57
C GLN A 224 -46.54 57.32 41.87
N PRO A 225 -47.72 56.66 41.83
CA PRO A 225 -48.91 57.29 41.29
C PRO A 225 -49.24 58.53 42.14
N PRO A 226 -49.76 59.61 41.53
CA PRO A 226 -50.06 60.83 42.25
C PRO A 226 -51.06 60.53 43.38
N SER A 227 -50.67 60.88 44.61
CA SER A 227 -51.54 60.81 45.77
C SER A 227 -52.74 61.72 45.55
N SER A 228 -53.90 61.13 45.31
CA SER A 228 -55.17 61.84 45.29
C SER A 228 -55.44 62.39 46.71
N ARG A 229 -55.18 63.68 46.91
CA ARG A 229 -55.69 64.41 48.08
C ARG A 229 -57.16 64.75 47.85
N GLN A 230 -57.92 64.53 48.92
CA GLN A 230 -59.34 64.84 49.12
C GLN A 230 -59.69 66.30 48.80
#